data_AF-A0A510BAV4-F1
#
_entry.id   AF-A0A510BAV4-F1
#
_cell.length_a   1.000
_cell.length_b   1.000
_cell.length_c   1.000
_cell.angle_alpha   90.00
_cell.angle_beta   90.00
_cell.angle_gamma   90.00
#
_symmetry.space_group_name_H-M   'P 1'
#
loop_
_entity.id
_entity.type
_entity.pdbx_description
1 polymer ?
#
loop_
_entity_poly.entity_id
_entity_poly.type
_entity_poly.pdbx_seq_one_letter_code
_entity_poly.pdbx_strand_id
1 'polypeptide(L)'
;MDSTLLILGALALSSAAATVAGCAEDLESDVGSQSNPNSQVQLAPQMGNIHRYFNKAISGEPVSYGLYVAVAGTVAWALMNIGINVILALVIGAGIAAFVHGAYAVSAYFGRIVGQSKNFGQPVYLDVVITHLGPIVGHGFIAVFCMLLAAYLATTMLGNPFPLPLVALIFGITVGAIGSSTGDVHYGAEREYQKYPFGGGVPVANQGDIDIKAEVGIRNGMDSSYFCSKLGGPLTGLTFGLIVFLDGWRGIVGEVIGNPLGGDLVSKSLIAIIVGIIIVAIAACLNRLVEVYARKKYGPYTDR
;
A
#
# COMPACT_ATOMS: atom_id res chain seq x y z
N MET A 1 -12.91 0.92 -33.14
CA MET A 1 -12.16 1.76 -32.18
C MET A 1 -10.69 1.47 -32.35
N ASP A 2 -9.82 2.48 -32.37
CA ASP A 2 -8.38 2.26 -32.49
C ASP A 2 -7.89 1.44 -31.29
N SER A 3 -7.26 0.30 -31.57
CA SER A 3 -6.65 -0.60 -30.58
C SER A 3 -5.67 0.13 -29.67
N THR A 4 -4.95 1.13 -30.21
CA THR A 4 -4.00 1.94 -29.45
C THR A 4 -4.71 2.78 -28.40
N LEU A 5 -5.85 3.37 -28.78
CA LEU A 5 -6.65 4.22 -27.89
C LEU A 5 -7.29 3.41 -26.75
N LEU A 6 -7.68 2.15 -27.02
CA LEU A 6 -8.14 1.21 -26.01
C LEU A 6 -7.05 0.87 -24.98
N ILE A 7 -5.84 0.57 -25.45
CA ILE A 7 -4.70 0.24 -24.58
C ILE A 7 -4.30 1.45 -23.73
N LEU A 8 -4.26 2.65 -24.33
CA LEU A 8 -3.99 3.88 -23.60
C LEU A 8 -5.07 4.18 -22.55
N GLY A 9 -6.34 3.95 -22.88
CA GLY A 9 -7.45 4.07 -21.93
C GLY A 9 -7.35 3.08 -20.77
N ALA A 10 -7.01 1.81 -21.06
CA ALA A 10 -6.80 0.79 -20.05
C ALA A 10 -5.61 1.10 -19.14
N LEU A 11 -4.50 1.61 -19.70
CA LEU A 11 -3.34 2.06 -18.93
C LEU A 11 -3.70 3.22 -18.00
N ALA A 12 -4.39 4.24 -18.53
CA ALA A 12 -4.81 5.40 -17.74
C ALA A 12 -5.74 4.99 -16.59
N LEU A 13 -6.72 4.12 -16.87
CA LEU A 13 -7.65 3.63 -15.85
C LEU A 13 -6.96 2.73 -14.81
N SER A 14 -6.06 1.84 -15.24
CA SER A 14 -5.28 0.98 -14.34
C SER A 14 -4.39 1.82 -13.41
N SER A 15 -3.75 2.85 -13.96
CA SER A 15 -2.89 3.78 -13.19
C SER A 15 -3.71 4.61 -12.21
N ALA A 16 -4.88 5.12 -12.63
CA ALA A 16 -5.78 5.85 -11.74
C ALA A 16 -6.31 4.95 -10.61
N ALA A 17 -6.66 3.70 -10.92
CA ALA A 17 -7.06 2.72 -9.92
C ALA A 17 -5.90 2.42 -8.95
N ALA A 18 -4.68 2.24 -9.44
CA ALA A 18 -3.49 2.07 -8.60
C ALA A 18 -3.25 3.29 -7.69
N THR A 19 -3.46 4.52 -8.18
CA THR A 19 -3.37 5.73 -7.35
C THR A 19 -4.36 5.71 -6.19
N VAL A 20 -5.62 5.39 -6.47
CA VAL A 20 -6.65 5.30 -5.42
C VAL A 20 -6.34 4.15 -4.47
N ALA A 21 -5.85 3.03 -4.99
CA ALA A 21 -5.50 1.87 -4.18
C ALA A 21 -4.38 2.17 -3.18
N GLY A 22 -3.28 2.79 -3.63
CA GLY A 22 -2.17 3.16 -2.75
C GLY A 22 -2.60 4.14 -1.67
N CYS A 23 -3.41 5.15 -2.01
CA CYS A 23 -3.93 6.08 -1.01
C CYS A 23 -4.84 5.38 0.01
N ALA A 24 -5.78 4.54 -0.46
CA ALA A 24 -6.67 3.83 0.44
C ALA A 24 -5.93 2.82 1.32
N GLU A 25 -4.91 2.15 0.79
CA GLU A 25 -4.10 1.19 1.54
C GLU A 25 -3.33 1.84 2.68
N ASP A 26 -2.65 2.96 2.41
CA ASP A 26 -1.93 3.74 3.42
C ASP A 26 -2.84 4.14 4.58
N LEU A 27 -4.01 4.71 4.25
CA LEU A 27 -4.95 5.19 5.27
C LEU A 27 -5.59 4.06 6.07
N GLU A 28 -5.83 2.92 5.42
CA GLU A 28 -6.27 1.70 6.09
C GLU A 28 -5.24 1.22 7.10
N SER A 29 -3.98 1.17 6.68
CA SER A 29 -2.86 0.73 7.48
C SER A 29 -2.61 1.66 8.67
N ASP A 30 -2.77 2.97 8.49
CA ASP A 30 -2.65 3.96 9.57
C ASP A 30 -3.75 3.81 10.63
N VAL A 31 -5.02 3.64 10.20
CA VAL A 31 -6.13 3.45 11.14
C VAL A 31 -5.90 2.20 11.96
N GLY A 32 -5.65 1.08 11.28
CA GLY A 32 -5.53 -0.20 11.94
C GLY A 32 -4.12 -0.55 12.36
N SER A 33 -3.21 0.42 12.33
CA SER A 33 -1.80 0.31 12.70
C SER A 33 -1.25 -1.03 12.19
N GLN A 34 -0.95 -1.08 10.89
CA GLN A 34 -0.32 -2.24 10.24
C GLN A 34 1.06 -1.92 9.63
N SER A 35 1.35 -0.64 9.44
CA SER A 35 2.57 -0.07 8.87
C SER A 35 3.86 -0.48 9.58
N ASN A 36 5.00 -0.22 8.92
CA ASN A 36 6.33 -0.50 9.43
C ASN A 36 6.64 0.24 10.74
N PRO A 37 6.30 1.55 10.89
CA PRO A 37 6.34 2.22 12.19
C PRO A 37 5.39 1.59 13.21
N ASN A 38 4.30 0.94 12.80
CA ASN A 38 3.41 0.28 13.75
C ASN A 38 4.00 -0.99 14.43
N SER A 39 5.13 -1.56 13.94
CA SER A 39 5.92 -2.48 14.77
C SER A 39 6.27 -1.87 16.13
N GLN A 40 6.29 -0.55 16.22
CA GLN A 40 6.57 0.26 17.40
C GLN A 40 5.34 0.40 18.30
N VAL A 41 4.12 0.51 17.74
CA VAL A 41 2.87 0.41 18.51
C VAL A 41 2.78 -0.94 19.24
N GLN A 42 3.27 -2.02 18.63
CA GLN A 42 3.32 -3.34 19.29
C GLN A 42 4.28 -3.38 20.48
N LEU A 43 5.36 -2.60 20.42
CA LEU A 43 6.38 -2.52 21.47
C LEU A 43 6.04 -1.47 22.53
N ALA A 44 5.16 -0.52 22.23
CA ALA A 44 4.87 0.62 23.09
C ALA A 44 4.47 0.27 24.53
N PRO A 45 3.60 -0.74 24.78
CA PRO A 45 3.30 -1.14 26.16
C PRO A 45 4.53 -1.67 26.92
N GLN A 46 5.50 -2.29 26.24
CA GLN A 46 6.74 -2.79 26.84
C GLN A 46 7.63 -1.65 27.35
N MET A 47 7.52 -0.48 26.70
CA MET A 47 8.20 0.76 27.08
C MET A 47 7.38 1.62 28.05
N GLY A 48 6.24 1.10 28.56
CA GLY A 48 5.35 1.83 29.47
C GLY A 48 4.37 2.78 28.79
N ASN A 49 4.31 2.79 27.46
CA ASN A 49 3.41 3.64 26.69
C ASN A 49 2.10 2.91 26.39
N ILE A 50 1.15 3.02 27.32
CA ILE A 50 -0.23 2.53 27.12
C ILE A 50 -0.93 3.43 26.10
N HIS A 51 -1.45 2.83 25.02
CA HIS A 51 -1.91 3.58 23.85
C HIS A 51 -3.33 3.18 23.41
N ARG A 52 -3.94 3.98 22.53
CA ARG A 52 -5.28 3.72 21.97
C ARG A 52 -5.29 3.43 20.48
N TYR A 53 -4.14 3.09 19.91
CA TYR A 53 -4.03 2.58 18.54
C TYR A 53 -4.66 1.18 18.38
N PHE A 54 -5.37 0.98 17.27
CA PHE A 54 -5.90 -0.31 16.88
C PHE A 54 -4.75 -1.13 16.28
N ASN A 55 -4.19 -2.08 17.01
CA ASN A 55 -3.01 -2.82 16.60
C ASN A 55 -3.36 -4.11 15.81
N LYS A 56 -3.59 -3.99 14.49
CA LYS A 56 -4.04 -5.12 13.65
C LYS A 56 -2.93 -5.89 12.94
N ALA A 57 -1.67 -5.48 13.06
CA ALA A 57 -0.57 -6.09 12.29
C ALA A 57 -0.46 -7.62 12.50
N ILE A 58 -0.82 -8.40 11.48
CA ILE A 58 -0.65 -9.86 11.47
C ILE A 58 0.66 -10.23 10.78
N SER A 59 0.92 -9.54 9.68
CA SER A 59 2.13 -9.56 8.87
C SER A 59 2.38 -8.14 8.35
N GLY A 60 3.53 -7.91 7.73
CA GLY A 60 3.75 -6.67 6.99
C GLY A 60 2.68 -6.47 5.91
N GLU A 61 2.44 -5.21 5.56
CA GLU A 61 1.50 -4.79 4.52
C GLU A 61 1.62 -5.58 3.21
N PRO A 62 2.83 -5.87 2.67
CA PRO A 62 2.95 -6.61 1.42
C PRO A 62 2.28 -7.99 1.47
N VAL A 63 2.45 -8.72 2.58
CA VAL A 63 1.92 -10.09 2.71
C VAL A 63 0.41 -10.06 2.93
N SER A 64 -0.08 -9.13 3.74
CA SER A 64 -1.53 -9.01 4.00
C SER A 64 -2.28 -8.56 2.75
N TYR A 65 -1.83 -7.53 2.07
CA TYR A 65 -2.47 -7.09 0.83
C TYR A 65 -2.29 -8.08 -0.30
N GLY A 66 -1.15 -8.78 -0.38
CA GLY A 66 -1.00 -9.94 -1.25
C GLY A 66 -2.11 -10.96 -1.03
N LEU A 67 -2.37 -11.35 0.23
CA LEU A 67 -3.43 -12.29 0.58
C LEU A 67 -4.83 -11.75 0.19
N TYR A 68 -5.17 -10.54 0.61
CA TYR A 68 -6.53 -9.99 0.42
C TYR A 68 -6.86 -9.82 -1.07
N VAL A 69 -5.92 -9.32 -1.86
CA VAL A 69 -6.12 -9.10 -3.28
C VAL A 69 -6.11 -10.42 -4.05
N ALA A 70 -5.31 -11.41 -3.62
CA ALA A 70 -5.36 -12.76 -4.18
C ALA A 70 -6.69 -13.47 -3.90
N VAL A 71 -7.26 -13.32 -2.69
CA VAL A 71 -8.60 -13.81 -2.35
C VAL A 71 -9.63 -13.17 -3.28
N ALA A 72 -9.59 -11.84 -3.40
CA ALA A 72 -10.51 -11.11 -4.27
C ALA A 72 -10.39 -11.55 -5.74
N GLY A 73 -9.16 -11.70 -6.24
CA GLY A 73 -8.87 -12.17 -7.60
C GLY A 73 -9.33 -13.60 -7.85
N THR A 74 -9.16 -14.51 -6.88
CA THR A 74 -9.62 -15.90 -6.97
C THR A 74 -11.14 -15.97 -7.04
N VAL A 75 -11.83 -15.26 -6.15
CA VAL A 75 -13.30 -15.21 -6.12
C VAL A 75 -13.84 -14.61 -7.42
N ALA A 76 -13.34 -13.44 -7.82
CA ALA A 76 -13.79 -12.78 -9.04
C ALA A 76 -13.54 -13.66 -10.28
N TRP A 77 -12.38 -14.32 -10.36
CA TRP A 77 -12.07 -15.24 -11.45
C TRP A 77 -13.04 -16.43 -11.49
N ALA A 78 -13.35 -17.03 -10.35
CA ALA A 78 -14.33 -18.12 -10.28
C ALA A 78 -15.74 -17.66 -10.73
N LEU A 79 -16.18 -16.49 -10.28
CA LEU A 79 -17.50 -15.92 -10.63
C LEU A 79 -17.60 -15.60 -12.14
N MET A 80 -16.53 -15.06 -12.74
CA MET A 80 -16.49 -14.82 -14.18
C MET A 80 -16.55 -16.12 -15.00
N ASN A 81 -15.92 -17.20 -14.52
CA ASN A 81 -15.96 -18.51 -15.20
C ASN A 81 -17.36 -19.14 -15.20
N ILE A 82 -18.23 -18.79 -14.26
CA ILE A 82 -19.65 -19.22 -14.24
C ILE A 82 -20.58 -18.22 -14.93
N GLY A 83 -20.04 -17.22 -15.65
CA GLY A 83 -20.80 -16.29 -16.47
C GLY A 83 -21.32 -15.04 -15.75
N ILE A 84 -20.88 -14.75 -14.52
CA ILE A 84 -21.23 -13.50 -13.84
C ILE A 84 -20.52 -12.33 -14.51
N ASN A 85 -21.23 -11.20 -14.63
CA ASN A 85 -20.68 -9.96 -15.18
C ASN A 85 -19.39 -9.53 -14.45
N VAL A 86 -18.40 -9.09 -15.23
CA VAL A 86 -17.07 -8.68 -14.73
C VAL A 86 -17.17 -7.70 -13.56
N ILE A 87 -17.86 -6.58 -13.71
CA ILE A 87 -17.92 -5.53 -12.67
C ILE A 87 -18.52 -6.10 -11.39
N LEU A 88 -19.60 -6.88 -11.51
CA LEU A 88 -20.23 -7.52 -10.36
C LEU A 88 -19.29 -8.56 -9.70
N ALA A 89 -18.57 -9.34 -10.49
CA ALA A 89 -17.59 -10.31 -9.99
C ALA A 89 -16.44 -9.62 -9.22
N LEU A 90 -15.93 -8.48 -9.71
CA LEU A 90 -14.88 -7.71 -9.02
C LEU A 90 -15.40 -7.12 -7.70
N VAL A 91 -16.62 -6.56 -7.69
CA VAL A 91 -17.25 -6.02 -6.47
C VAL A 91 -17.48 -7.11 -5.43
N ILE A 92 -18.00 -8.28 -5.82
CA ILE A 92 -18.22 -9.40 -4.91
C ILE A 92 -16.87 -9.94 -4.39
N GLY A 93 -15.86 -10.06 -5.26
CA GLY A 93 -14.52 -10.49 -4.88
C GLY A 93 -13.89 -9.56 -3.83
N ALA A 94 -13.93 -8.25 -4.08
CA ALA A 94 -13.44 -7.25 -3.13
C ALA A 94 -14.25 -7.25 -1.82
N GLY A 95 -15.56 -7.45 -1.89
CA GLY A 95 -16.42 -7.56 -0.71
C GLY A 95 -16.06 -8.74 0.18
N ILE A 96 -15.83 -9.92 -0.42
CA ILE A 96 -15.39 -11.12 0.32
C ILE A 96 -14.01 -10.87 0.95
N ALA A 97 -13.07 -10.28 0.21
CA ALA A 97 -11.75 -9.94 0.75
C ALA A 97 -11.83 -8.93 1.90
N ALA A 98 -12.74 -7.95 1.85
CA ALA A 98 -12.96 -6.99 2.93
C ALA A 98 -13.49 -7.67 4.22
N PHE A 99 -14.36 -8.69 4.10
CA PHE A 99 -14.78 -9.50 5.25
C PHE A 99 -13.62 -10.31 5.84
N VAL A 100 -12.79 -10.92 5.00
CA VAL A 100 -11.59 -11.64 5.44
C VAL A 100 -10.69 -10.67 6.20
N HIS A 101 -10.36 -9.53 5.60
CA HIS A 101 -9.52 -8.50 6.19
C HIS A 101 -10.06 -7.99 7.53
N GLY A 102 -11.36 -7.69 7.63
CA GLY A 102 -11.99 -7.28 8.89
C GLY A 102 -11.91 -8.37 9.98
N ALA A 103 -12.17 -9.63 9.62
CA ALA A 103 -12.08 -10.75 10.57
C ALA A 103 -10.65 -10.93 11.09
N TYR A 104 -9.66 -10.84 10.19
CA TYR A 104 -8.24 -10.89 10.54
C TYR A 104 -7.84 -9.70 11.42
N ALA A 105 -8.28 -8.48 11.10
CA ALA A 105 -7.96 -7.27 11.87
C ALA A 105 -8.47 -7.36 13.32
N VAL A 106 -9.72 -7.80 13.51
CA VAL A 106 -10.31 -7.99 14.85
C VAL A 106 -9.59 -9.10 15.63
N SER A 107 -9.32 -10.23 14.98
CA SER A 107 -8.62 -11.36 15.60
C SER A 107 -7.22 -10.98 16.04
N ALA A 108 -6.49 -10.22 15.22
CA ALA A 108 -5.14 -9.75 15.51
C ALA A 108 -5.12 -8.77 16.68
N TYR A 109 -6.02 -7.79 16.69
CA TYR A 109 -6.13 -6.81 17.76
C TYR A 109 -6.39 -7.48 19.11
N PHE A 110 -7.43 -8.30 19.22
CA PHE A 110 -7.73 -8.98 20.48
C PHE A 110 -6.63 -9.95 20.89
N GLY A 111 -6.09 -10.73 19.94
CA GLY A 111 -5.00 -11.67 20.23
C GLY A 111 -3.77 -10.98 20.81
N ARG A 112 -3.38 -9.82 20.26
CA ARG A 112 -2.23 -9.06 20.73
C ARG A 112 -2.49 -8.39 22.07
N ILE A 113 -3.64 -7.74 22.25
CA ILE A 113 -3.96 -7.06 23.50
C ILE A 113 -4.04 -8.06 24.66
N VAL A 114 -4.47 -9.31 24.47
CA VAL A 114 -4.43 -10.32 25.53
C VAL A 114 -3.01 -10.52 26.08
N GLY A 115 -2.01 -10.63 25.19
CA GLY A 115 -0.60 -10.76 25.58
C GLY A 115 -0.07 -9.49 26.27
N GLN A 116 -0.38 -8.32 25.71
CA GLN A 116 0.07 -7.04 26.25
C GLN A 116 -0.62 -6.68 27.57
N SER A 117 -1.88 -7.05 27.75
CA SER A 117 -2.65 -6.80 28.96
C SER A 117 -2.06 -7.54 30.16
N LYS A 118 -1.74 -8.83 29.97
CA LYS A 118 -1.17 -9.66 31.03
C LYS A 118 0.23 -9.20 31.48
N ASN A 119 1.07 -8.77 30.54
CA ASN A 119 2.48 -8.50 30.80
C ASN A 119 2.77 -7.01 31.04
N PHE A 120 1.98 -6.11 30.46
CA PHE A 120 2.27 -4.68 30.39
C PHE A 120 1.06 -3.79 30.73
N GLY A 121 -0.08 -4.36 31.13
CA GLY A 121 -1.24 -3.58 31.57
C GLY A 121 -2.02 -2.86 30.47
N GLN A 122 -1.76 -3.16 29.19
CA GLN A 122 -2.50 -2.60 28.06
C GLN A 122 -3.96 -3.05 28.10
N PRO A 123 -4.95 -2.15 28.27
CA PRO A 123 -6.35 -2.54 28.32
C PRO A 123 -6.94 -2.70 26.91
N VAL A 124 -8.03 -3.44 26.83
CA VAL A 124 -8.85 -3.53 25.62
C VAL A 124 -9.78 -2.31 25.58
N TYR A 125 -9.60 -1.45 24.59
CA TYR A 125 -10.51 -0.33 24.33
C TYR A 125 -11.57 -0.77 23.31
N LEU A 126 -12.80 -1.03 23.76
CA LEU A 126 -13.90 -1.44 22.87
C LEU A 126 -14.38 -0.29 21.98
N ASP A 127 -14.29 0.95 22.44
CA ASP A 127 -14.60 2.12 21.62
C ASP A 127 -13.63 2.27 20.45
N VAL A 128 -12.35 1.94 20.63
CA VAL A 128 -11.36 1.86 19.55
C VAL A 128 -11.78 0.80 18.52
N VAL A 129 -12.25 -0.37 18.97
CA VAL A 129 -12.73 -1.42 18.05
C VAL A 129 -13.90 -0.93 17.20
N ILE A 130 -14.90 -0.32 17.84
CA ILE A 130 -16.12 0.12 17.16
C ILE A 130 -15.83 1.25 16.16
N THR A 131 -14.95 2.18 16.52
CA THR A 131 -14.66 3.37 15.71
C THR A 131 -13.70 3.11 14.55
N HIS A 132 -12.77 2.16 14.70
CA HIS A 132 -11.70 1.92 13.72
C HIS A 132 -12.06 0.81 12.71
N LEU A 133 -12.90 -0.16 13.10
CA LEU A 133 -13.21 -1.31 12.23
C LEU A 133 -13.90 -0.91 10.93
N GLY A 134 -14.82 0.05 10.97
CA GLY A 134 -15.50 0.56 9.78
C GLY A 134 -14.52 1.15 8.75
N PRO A 135 -13.69 2.13 9.13
CA PRO A 135 -12.65 2.68 8.27
C PRO A 135 -11.62 1.66 7.78
N ILE A 136 -11.18 0.71 8.62
CA ILE A 136 -10.29 -0.40 8.23
C ILE A 136 -10.90 -1.19 7.07
N VAL A 137 -12.12 -1.68 7.24
CA VAL A 137 -12.80 -2.49 6.21
C VAL A 137 -13.17 -1.66 4.99
N GLY A 138 -13.57 -0.40 5.18
CA GLY A 138 -13.97 0.52 4.11
C GLY A 138 -12.81 0.91 3.20
N HIS A 139 -11.69 1.38 3.76
CA HIS A 139 -10.49 1.68 2.98
C HIS A 139 -9.88 0.40 2.39
N GLY A 140 -9.87 -0.71 3.14
CA GLY A 140 -9.45 -2.02 2.65
C GLY A 140 -10.24 -2.46 1.41
N PHE A 141 -11.57 -2.32 1.42
CA PHE A 141 -12.41 -2.61 0.27
C PHE A 141 -12.04 -1.76 -0.95
N ILE A 142 -11.87 -0.45 -0.76
CA ILE A 142 -11.50 0.47 -1.86
C ILE A 142 -10.15 0.06 -2.46
N ALA A 143 -9.15 -0.17 -1.62
CA ALA A 143 -7.82 -0.57 -2.04
C ALA A 143 -7.86 -1.89 -2.84
N VAL A 144 -8.51 -2.92 -2.29
CA VAL A 144 -8.63 -4.23 -2.93
C VAL A 144 -9.40 -4.17 -4.24
N PHE A 145 -10.53 -3.45 -4.29
CA PHE A 145 -11.31 -3.30 -5.51
C PHE A 145 -10.51 -2.62 -6.61
N CYS A 146 -9.83 -1.51 -6.31
CA CYS A 146 -9.03 -0.78 -7.27
C CYS A 146 -7.84 -1.60 -7.79
N MET A 147 -7.16 -2.36 -6.94
CA MET A 147 -6.10 -3.28 -7.39
C MET A 147 -6.62 -4.44 -8.22
N LEU A 148 -7.76 -5.00 -7.83
CA LEU A 148 -8.39 -6.08 -8.58
C LEU A 148 -8.81 -5.60 -9.98
N LEU A 149 -9.32 -4.37 -10.08
CA LEU A 149 -9.60 -3.72 -11.37
C LEU A 149 -8.32 -3.53 -12.19
N ALA A 150 -7.25 -3.01 -11.59
CA ALA A 150 -5.96 -2.84 -12.26
C ALA A 150 -5.38 -4.18 -12.75
N ALA A 151 -5.45 -5.23 -11.92
CA ALA A 151 -5.03 -6.59 -12.27
C ALA A 151 -5.88 -7.18 -13.40
N TYR A 152 -7.20 -6.95 -13.39
CA TYR A 152 -8.09 -7.36 -14.49
C TYR A 152 -7.75 -6.65 -15.80
N LEU A 153 -7.49 -5.35 -15.78
CA LEU A 153 -7.08 -4.60 -16.97
C LEU A 153 -5.70 -5.07 -17.46
N ALA A 154 -4.79 -5.39 -16.54
CA ALA A 154 -3.48 -5.92 -16.88
C ALA A 154 -3.56 -7.27 -17.62
N THR A 155 -4.42 -8.17 -17.16
CA THR A 155 -4.57 -9.52 -17.74
C THR A 155 -5.36 -9.51 -19.05
N THR A 156 -6.36 -8.64 -19.18
CA THR A 156 -7.26 -8.66 -20.34
C THR A 156 -6.89 -7.68 -21.43
N MET A 157 -6.42 -6.47 -21.09
CA MET A 157 -6.20 -5.38 -22.04
C MET A 157 -4.72 -5.05 -22.26
N LEU A 158 -3.87 -5.27 -21.25
CA LEU A 158 -2.43 -4.97 -21.33
C LEU A 158 -1.55 -6.22 -21.59
N GLY A 159 -2.17 -7.36 -21.85
CA GLY A 159 -1.48 -8.56 -22.36
C GLY A 159 -0.64 -9.33 -21.33
N ASN A 160 -0.90 -9.18 -20.02
CA ASN A 160 -0.20 -9.98 -19.02
C ASN A 160 -0.60 -11.47 -19.14
N PRO A 161 0.36 -12.40 -19.30
CA PRO A 161 0.07 -13.81 -19.59
C PRO A 161 -0.38 -14.62 -18.36
N PHE A 162 -0.30 -14.04 -17.16
CA PHE A 162 -0.61 -14.74 -15.92
C PHE A 162 -2.11 -14.70 -15.57
N PRO A 163 -2.63 -15.72 -14.88
CA PRO A 163 -4.04 -15.73 -14.48
C PRO A 163 -4.34 -14.61 -13.47
N LEU A 164 -5.58 -14.12 -13.48
CA LEU A 164 -6.03 -13.01 -12.62
C LEU A 164 -5.63 -13.15 -11.15
N PRO A 165 -5.78 -14.31 -10.48
CA PRO A 165 -5.38 -14.44 -9.08
C PRO A 165 -3.89 -14.20 -8.83
N LEU A 166 -3.02 -14.59 -9.77
CA LEU A 166 -1.58 -14.40 -9.65
C LEU A 166 -1.19 -12.93 -9.87
N VAL A 167 -1.79 -12.26 -10.85
CA VAL A 167 -1.57 -10.82 -11.06
C VAL A 167 -2.10 -10.02 -9.87
N ALA A 168 -3.27 -10.39 -9.36
CA ALA A 168 -3.88 -9.80 -8.18
C ALA A 168 -2.96 -9.93 -6.94
N LEU A 169 -2.37 -11.11 -6.72
CA LEU A 169 -1.37 -11.33 -5.66
C LEU A 169 -0.17 -10.38 -5.81
N ILE A 170 0.41 -10.27 -7.01
CA ILE A 170 1.57 -9.42 -7.28
C ILE A 170 1.24 -7.95 -7.04
N PHE A 171 0.08 -7.47 -7.51
CA PHE A 171 -0.38 -6.11 -7.26
C PHE A 171 -0.60 -5.84 -5.76
N GLY A 172 -1.16 -6.80 -5.03
CA GLY A 172 -1.33 -6.70 -3.58
C GLY A 172 -0.01 -6.61 -2.82
N ILE A 173 0.98 -7.43 -3.18
CA ILE A 173 2.34 -7.33 -2.59
C ILE A 173 2.96 -5.97 -2.91
N THR A 174 2.77 -5.50 -4.15
CA THR A 174 3.35 -4.25 -4.63
C THR A 174 2.76 -3.04 -3.90
N VAL A 175 1.43 -2.95 -3.74
CA VAL A 175 0.84 -1.82 -3.01
C VAL A 175 1.33 -1.79 -1.57
N GLY A 176 1.33 -2.94 -0.89
CA GLY A 176 1.73 -3.00 0.51
C GLY A 176 3.21 -2.68 0.71
N ALA A 177 4.05 -2.97 -0.28
CA ALA A 177 5.45 -2.53 -0.24
C ALA A 177 5.60 -1.02 -0.45
N ILE A 178 4.72 -0.41 -1.25
CA ILE A 178 4.75 1.01 -1.55
C ILE A 178 4.18 1.84 -0.39
N GLY A 179 3.07 1.44 0.23
CA GLY A 179 2.57 2.02 1.47
C GLY A 179 3.66 2.09 2.52
N SER A 180 4.26 0.92 2.77
CA SER A 180 5.35 0.77 3.75
C SER A 180 6.58 1.64 3.49
N SER A 181 6.88 1.94 2.23
CA SER A 181 8.09 2.67 1.85
C SER A 181 7.86 4.16 1.59
N THR A 182 6.60 4.59 1.46
CA THR A 182 6.26 5.94 1.02
C THR A 182 5.47 6.70 2.08
N GLY A 183 4.26 6.27 2.41
CA GLY A 183 3.38 7.03 3.30
C GLY A 183 3.67 6.81 4.77
N ASP A 184 4.16 5.63 5.13
CA ASP A 184 4.66 5.27 6.47
C ASP A 184 5.66 6.26 7.05
N VAL A 185 6.42 6.97 6.20
CA VAL A 185 7.35 8.00 6.64
C VAL A 185 6.61 9.12 7.39
N HIS A 186 5.41 9.50 6.94
CA HIS A 186 4.60 10.53 7.58
C HIS A 186 3.94 10.00 8.85
N TYR A 187 3.45 8.77 8.83
CA TYR A 187 2.90 8.11 10.01
C TYR A 187 3.96 7.98 11.12
N GLY A 188 5.12 7.40 10.81
CA GLY A 188 6.20 7.20 11.77
C GLY A 188 6.87 8.50 12.19
N ALA A 189 7.48 9.22 11.26
CA ALA A 189 8.34 10.36 11.59
C ALA A 189 7.54 11.60 12.03
N GLU A 190 6.32 11.79 11.53
CA GLU A 190 5.54 13.00 11.80
C GLU A 190 4.34 12.78 12.71
N ARG A 191 4.01 11.53 13.10
CA ARG A 191 2.94 11.26 14.07
C ARG A 191 3.37 10.38 15.23
N GLU A 192 4.00 9.24 15.01
CA GLU A 192 4.38 8.37 16.11
C GLU A 192 5.59 8.88 16.90
N TYR A 193 6.52 9.56 16.23
CA TYR A 193 7.81 9.98 16.80
C TYR A 193 8.01 11.50 16.82
N GLN A 194 6.93 12.28 16.96
CA GLN A 194 6.98 13.75 16.95
C GLN A 194 7.90 14.36 18.03
N LYS A 195 8.10 13.68 19.16
CA LYS A 195 9.04 14.11 20.22
C LYS A 195 10.51 14.03 19.81
N TYR A 196 10.83 13.27 18.75
CA TYR A 196 12.18 13.15 18.23
C TYR A 196 12.42 14.13 17.07
N PRO A 197 13.68 14.57 16.87
CA PRO A 197 14.01 15.45 15.76
C PRO A 197 13.63 14.83 14.40
N PHE A 198 12.90 15.61 13.60
CA PHE A 198 12.48 15.22 12.25
C PHE A 198 13.68 14.86 11.37
N GLY A 199 13.55 13.78 10.58
CA GLY A 199 14.57 13.34 9.62
C GLY A 199 15.73 12.54 10.21
N GLY A 200 15.80 12.37 11.54
CA GLY A 200 16.69 11.42 12.19
C GLY A 200 16.07 10.02 12.19
N GLY A 201 16.84 8.99 11.87
CA GLY A 201 16.40 7.61 12.12
C GLY A 201 16.14 7.44 13.62
N VAL A 202 15.05 6.75 13.98
CA VAL A 202 14.74 6.46 15.39
C VAL A 202 15.73 5.41 15.90
N PRO A 203 16.55 5.72 16.92
CA PRO A 203 17.48 4.74 17.49
C PRO A 203 16.72 3.50 17.97
N VAL A 204 17.36 2.33 17.88
CA VAL A 204 16.74 1.06 18.32
C VAL A 204 16.31 1.12 19.79
N ALA A 205 17.05 1.85 20.63
CA ALA A 205 16.70 2.06 22.04
C ALA A 205 15.37 2.82 22.26
N ASN A 206 14.92 3.58 21.26
CA ASN A 206 13.70 4.38 21.32
C ASN A 206 12.53 3.69 20.58
N GLN A 207 12.72 2.43 20.17
CA GLN A 207 11.64 1.64 19.61
C GLN A 207 10.54 1.43 20.64
N GLY A 208 9.28 1.58 20.22
CA GLY A 208 8.11 1.59 21.11
C GLY A 208 7.94 2.87 21.95
N ASP A 209 8.89 3.81 21.92
CA ASP A 209 8.69 5.11 22.56
C ASP A 209 7.85 6.05 21.68
N ILE A 210 6.60 5.69 21.44
CA ILE A 210 5.67 6.46 20.60
C ILE A 210 5.02 7.62 21.38
N ASP A 211 4.52 8.61 20.65
CA ASP A 211 3.71 9.68 21.19
C ASP A 211 2.23 9.28 21.32
N ILE A 212 1.78 9.14 22.57
CA ILE A 212 0.40 8.76 22.91
C ILE A 212 -0.54 9.96 23.05
N LYS A 213 -0.01 11.20 23.02
CA LYS A 213 -0.79 12.43 23.17
C LYS A 213 -0.88 13.15 21.84
N ALA A 214 -2.07 13.64 21.53
CA ALA A 214 -2.34 14.50 20.39
C ALA A 214 -2.48 15.97 20.82
N GLU A 215 -2.75 16.84 19.85
CA GLU A 215 -3.01 18.26 20.01
C GLU A 215 -4.16 18.52 21.00
N VAL A 216 -5.16 17.63 21.01
CA VAL A 216 -6.29 17.67 21.95
C VAL A 216 -6.60 16.26 22.46
N GLY A 217 -5.78 15.74 23.38
CA GLY A 217 -6.09 14.52 24.13
C GLY A 217 -5.19 13.32 23.81
N ILE A 218 -5.77 12.11 23.85
CA ILE A 218 -5.05 10.85 23.61
C ILE A 218 -5.14 10.52 22.12
N ARG A 219 -3.98 10.27 21.50
CA ARG A 219 -3.87 9.93 20.08
C ARG A 219 -4.30 8.49 19.81
N ASN A 220 -4.90 8.28 18.65
CA ASN A 220 -5.22 6.96 18.11
C ASN A 220 -4.94 6.87 16.59
N GLY A 221 -5.30 5.73 15.98
CA GLY A 221 -5.08 5.47 14.56
C GLY A 221 -5.90 6.39 13.65
N MET A 222 -7.10 6.79 14.04
CA MET A 222 -7.92 7.75 13.28
C MET A 222 -7.26 9.13 13.18
N ASP A 223 -6.64 9.61 14.26
CA ASP A 223 -5.96 10.91 14.26
C ASP A 223 -4.73 10.88 13.33
N SER A 224 -4.02 9.75 13.32
CA SER A 224 -2.84 9.55 12.49
C SER A 224 -3.23 9.43 11.01
N SER A 225 -4.25 8.62 10.70
CA SER A 225 -4.82 8.49 9.36
C SER A 225 -5.38 9.82 8.84
N TYR A 226 -6.05 10.60 9.68
CA TYR A 226 -6.53 11.94 9.28
C TYR A 226 -5.38 12.85 8.84
N PHE A 227 -4.23 12.78 9.50
CA PHE A 227 -3.06 13.51 9.05
C PHE A 227 -2.48 12.95 7.75
N CYS A 228 -2.25 11.64 7.68
CA CYS A 228 -1.68 10.98 6.51
C CYS A 228 -2.57 11.14 5.27
N SER A 229 -3.89 11.29 5.43
CA SER A 229 -4.82 11.58 4.33
C SER A 229 -4.49 12.82 3.52
N LYS A 230 -3.69 13.73 4.08
CA LYS A 230 -3.24 14.97 3.43
C LYS A 230 -1.90 14.82 2.73
N LEU A 231 -1.07 13.86 3.14
CA LEU A 231 0.32 13.73 2.71
C LEU A 231 0.69 12.27 2.40
N GLY A 232 0.80 11.42 3.43
CA GLY A 232 1.18 10.00 3.29
C GLY A 232 0.36 9.26 2.24
N GLY A 233 -0.97 9.23 2.40
CA GLY A 233 -1.87 8.52 1.48
C GLY A 233 -1.78 9.03 0.04
N PRO A 234 -1.92 10.34 -0.21
CA PRO A 234 -1.72 10.91 -1.55
C PRO A 234 -0.36 10.57 -2.17
N LEU A 235 0.73 10.55 -1.39
CA LEU A 235 2.08 10.23 -1.88
C LEU A 235 2.24 8.73 -2.18
N THR A 236 1.72 7.85 -1.32
CA THR A 236 1.65 6.40 -1.57
C THR A 236 0.87 6.12 -2.85
N GLY A 237 -0.31 6.74 -2.99
CA GLY A 237 -1.13 6.67 -4.19
C GLY A 237 -0.38 7.15 -5.43
N LEU A 238 0.19 8.36 -5.41
CA LEU A 238 0.95 8.90 -6.53
C LEU A 238 2.10 7.96 -6.94
N THR A 239 2.84 7.43 -5.97
CA THR A 239 3.97 6.54 -6.21
C THR A 239 3.51 5.25 -6.88
N PHE A 240 2.46 4.60 -6.38
CA PHE A 240 1.95 3.37 -6.99
C PHE A 240 1.35 3.61 -8.37
N GLY A 241 0.56 4.67 -8.52
CA GLY A 241 -0.01 5.07 -9.82
C GLY A 241 1.07 5.33 -10.87
N LEU A 242 2.15 6.03 -10.50
CA LEU A 242 3.29 6.27 -11.40
C LEU A 242 4.03 4.98 -11.76
N ILE A 243 4.21 4.05 -10.81
CA ILE A 243 4.84 2.76 -11.10
C ILE A 243 4.03 1.99 -12.15
N VAL A 244 2.72 1.87 -11.96
CA VAL A 244 1.84 1.17 -12.92
C VAL A 244 1.82 1.90 -14.27
N PHE A 245 1.79 3.23 -14.26
CA PHE A 245 1.80 4.04 -15.48
C PHE A 245 3.11 3.87 -16.28
N LEU A 246 4.26 4.00 -15.61
CA LEU A 246 5.57 3.89 -16.23
C LEU A 246 5.87 2.45 -16.68
N ASP A 247 5.44 1.44 -15.92
CA ASP A 247 5.55 0.04 -16.32
C ASP A 247 4.68 -0.28 -17.54
N GLY A 248 3.47 0.27 -17.62
CA GLY A 248 2.66 0.14 -18.83
C GLY A 248 3.25 0.85 -20.04
N TRP A 249 3.88 2.02 -19.85
CA TRP A 249 4.52 2.76 -20.93
C TRP A 249 5.66 1.99 -21.58
N ARG A 250 6.50 1.24 -20.83
CA ARG A 250 7.55 0.44 -21.47
C ARG A 250 6.98 -0.60 -22.43
N GLY A 251 5.81 -1.19 -22.14
CA GLY A 251 5.13 -2.12 -23.03
C GLY A 251 4.62 -1.42 -24.30
N ILE A 252 3.93 -0.29 -24.14
CA ILE A 252 3.38 0.49 -25.26
C ILE A 252 4.50 1.01 -26.18
N VAL A 253 5.60 1.54 -25.63
CA VAL A 253 6.74 1.99 -26.46
C VAL A 253 7.33 0.82 -27.24
N GLY A 254 7.45 -0.36 -26.62
CA GLY A 254 7.89 -1.58 -27.31
C GLY A 254 7.02 -1.94 -28.51
N GLU A 255 5.70 -1.83 -28.38
CA GLU A 255 4.76 -2.08 -29.47
C GLU A 255 4.79 -0.99 -30.55
N VAL A 256 4.72 0.29 -30.16
CA VAL A 256 4.66 1.43 -31.08
C VAL A 256 5.95 1.57 -31.88
N ILE A 257 7.12 1.31 -31.28
CA ILE A 257 8.41 1.38 -31.99
C ILE A 257 8.71 0.06 -32.72
N GLY A 258 8.33 -1.08 -32.15
CA GLY A 258 8.61 -2.39 -32.76
C GLY A 258 7.72 -2.72 -33.97
N ASN A 259 6.49 -2.21 -34.03
CA ASN A 259 5.58 -2.43 -35.17
C ASN A 259 6.09 -1.83 -36.50
N PRO A 260 6.54 -0.56 -36.56
CA PRO A 260 7.13 0.03 -37.76
C PRO A 260 8.43 -0.63 -38.23
N LEU A 261 9.18 -1.25 -37.31
CA LEU A 261 10.46 -1.91 -37.59
C LEU A 261 10.29 -3.34 -38.11
N GLY A 262 9.06 -3.85 -38.25
CA GLY A 262 8.81 -5.26 -38.59
C GLY A 262 9.33 -6.24 -37.53
N GLY A 263 9.53 -5.75 -36.30
CA GLY A 263 10.13 -6.52 -35.22
C GLY A 263 9.23 -7.67 -34.77
N ASP A 264 9.81 -8.85 -34.66
CA ASP A 264 9.19 -10.00 -34.01
C ASP A 264 8.92 -9.73 -32.51
N LEU A 265 8.23 -10.66 -31.84
CA LEU A 265 7.93 -10.55 -30.41
C LEU A 265 9.19 -10.33 -29.56
N VAL A 266 10.32 -10.91 -29.98
CA VAL A 266 11.62 -10.77 -29.32
C VAL A 266 12.11 -9.33 -29.41
N SER A 267 12.08 -8.73 -30.59
CA SER A 267 12.51 -7.34 -30.82
C SER A 267 11.68 -6.33 -30.02
N LYS A 268 10.36 -6.51 -29.98
CA LYS A 268 9.44 -5.68 -29.16
C LYS A 268 9.74 -5.79 -27.67
N SER A 269 9.99 -7.01 -27.20
CA SER A 269 10.31 -7.29 -25.80
C SER A 269 11.67 -6.68 -25.41
N LEU A 270 12.67 -6.72 -26.30
CA LEU A 270 13.97 -6.09 -26.09
C LEU A 270 13.85 -4.57 -25.95
N ILE A 271 13.07 -3.92 -26.82
CA ILE A 271 12.82 -2.47 -26.72
C ILE A 271 12.14 -2.14 -25.38
N ALA A 272 11.10 -2.89 -24.99
CA ALA A 272 10.42 -2.68 -23.71
C ALA A 272 11.36 -2.85 -22.50
N ILE A 273 12.27 -3.83 -22.54
CA ILE A 273 13.28 -4.02 -21.49
C ILE A 273 14.24 -2.82 -21.43
N ILE A 274 14.76 -2.36 -22.57
CA ILE A 274 15.67 -1.21 -22.66
C ILE A 274 15.00 0.05 -22.10
N VAL A 275 13.76 0.31 -22.50
CA VAL A 275 12.98 1.45 -21.98
C VAL A 275 12.78 1.33 -20.47
N GLY A 276 12.46 0.14 -19.96
CA GLY A 276 12.37 -0.12 -18.53
C GLY A 276 13.68 0.18 -17.78
N ILE A 277 14.82 -0.26 -18.30
CA ILE A 277 16.15 0.01 -17.72
C ILE A 277 16.42 1.52 -17.70
N ILE A 278 16.09 2.24 -18.78
CA ILE A 278 16.26 3.71 -18.85
C ILE A 278 15.41 4.41 -17.78
N ILE A 279 14.15 4.01 -17.61
CA ILE A 279 13.25 4.57 -16.59
C ILE A 279 13.85 4.36 -15.19
N VAL A 280 14.30 3.15 -14.89
CA VAL A 280 14.93 2.82 -13.59
C VAL A 280 16.22 3.62 -13.38
N ALA A 281 17.07 3.74 -14.39
CA ALA A 281 18.31 4.51 -14.30
C ALA A 281 18.05 6.01 -14.04
N ILE A 282 17.05 6.60 -14.71
CA ILE A 282 16.63 7.98 -14.49
C ILE A 282 16.11 8.14 -13.05
N ALA A 283 15.23 7.25 -12.59
CA ALA A 283 14.69 7.30 -11.23
C ALA A 283 15.80 7.17 -10.17
N ALA A 284 16.75 6.26 -10.36
CA ALA A 284 17.89 6.10 -9.45
C ALA A 284 18.79 7.36 -9.41
N CYS A 285 19.03 7.99 -10.56
CA CYS A 285 19.78 9.23 -10.66
C CYS A 285 19.05 10.38 -9.94
N LEU A 286 17.76 10.56 -10.19
CA LEU A 286 16.93 11.57 -9.51
C LEU A 286 16.92 11.35 -8.00
N ASN A 287 16.76 10.11 -7.54
CA ASN A 287 16.82 9.78 -6.12
C ASN A 287 18.15 10.21 -5.50
N ARG A 288 19.28 9.90 -6.17
CA ARG A 288 20.61 10.31 -5.70
C ARG A 288 20.78 11.83 -5.64
N LEU A 289 20.26 12.55 -6.63
CA LEU A 289 20.31 14.01 -6.66
C LEU A 289 19.52 14.61 -5.49
N VAL A 290 18.32 14.11 -5.23
CA VAL A 290 17.47 14.54 -4.11
C VAL A 290 18.11 14.21 -2.77
N GLU A 291 18.65 12.99 -2.61
CA GLU A 291 19.35 12.55 -1.40
C GLU A 291 20.55 13.46 -1.10
N VAL A 292 21.42 13.71 -2.08
CA VAL A 292 22.60 14.57 -1.92
C VAL A 292 22.19 16.01 -1.61
N TYR A 293 21.15 16.52 -2.26
CA TYR A 293 20.61 17.85 -1.96
C TYR A 293 20.09 17.94 -0.52
N ALA A 294 19.29 16.95 -0.08
CA ALA A 294 18.75 16.89 1.26
C ALA A 294 19.87 16.84 2.32
N ARG A 295 20.87 15.99 2.14
CA ARG A 295 22.05 15.89 3.03
C ARG A 295 22.82 17.21 3.11
N LYS A 296 23.02 17.90 1.98
CA LYS A 296 23.73 19.19 1.95
C LYS A 296 22.95 20.31 2.62
N LYS A 297 21.61 20.29 2.53
CA LYS A 297 20.76 21.37 3.03
C LYS A 297 20.36 21.20 4.50
N TYR A 298 20.07 19.97 4.92
CA TYR A 298 19.53 19.67 6.26
C TYR A 298 20.57 19.00 7.18
N GLY A 299 21.76 18.69 6.67
CA GLY A 299 22.85 18.06 7.41
C GLY A 299 22.92 16.54 7.21
N PRO A 300 24.06 15.91 7.54
CA PRO A 300 24.17 14.46 7.54
C PRO A 300 23.24 13.85 8.60
N TYR A 301 22.84 12.59 8.41
CA TYR A 301 22.37 11.77 9.53
C TYR A 301 23.43 11.86 10.62
N THR A 302 23.07 12.31 11.81
CA THR A 302 24.03 12.50 12.89
C THR A 302 24.75 11.19 13.18
N ASP A 303 26.08 11.19 13.19
CA ASP A 303 26.95 10.05 13.51
C ASP A 303 26.89 9.70 15.02
N ARG A 304 25.69 9.52 15.57
CA ARG A 304 25.48 9.23 16.99
C ARG A 304 24.86 7.87 17.18
#